data_AF-A0A923MEA2-F1
#
_entry.id   AF-A0A923MEA2-F1
#
_cell.length_a   1.000
_cell.length_b   1.000
_cell.length_c   1.000
_cell.angle_alpha   90.00
_cell.angle_beta   90.00
_cell.angle_gamma   90.00
#
_symmetry.space_group_name_H-M   'P 1'
#
loop_
_entity.id
_entity.type
_entity.pdbx_description
1 polymer ?
#
loop_
_entity_poly.entity_id
_entity_poly.type
_entity_poly.pdbx_seq_one_letter_code
_entity_poly.pdbx_strand_id
1 'polypeptide(L)' 'MLLLNEMARQRVRPSELARKLGTSPQDVNRLTTLRHATKIDGIDAALQVLGKRLDIRAV' A
#
# COMPACT_ATOMS: atom_id res chain seq x y z
N MET A 1 -8.31 -3.37 1.21
CA MET A 1 -8.60 -3.20 2.64
C MET A 1 -7.38 -3.47 3.54
N LEU A 2 -6.48 -4.39 3.22
CA LEU A 2 -5.30 -4.68 4.06
C LEU A 2 -4.35 -3.47 4.25
N LEU A 3 -4.00 -2.78 3.16
CA LEU A 3 -3.08 -1.63 3.21
C LEU A 3 -3.67 -0.41 3.93
N LEU A 4 -4.94 -0.09 3.66
CA LEU A 4 -5.63 1.05 4.28
C LEU A 4 -5.76 0.88 5.80
N ASN A 5 -6.05 -0.34 6.27
CA ASN A 5 -6.11 -0.63 7.69
C ASN A 5 -4.75 -0.47 8.37
N GLU A 6 -3.67 -0.91 7.73
CA GLU A 6 -2.33 -0.78 8.30
C GLU A 6 -1.87 0.68 8.37
N MET A 7 -2.17 1.47 7.32
CA MET A 7 -1.94 2.91 7.33
C MET A 7 -2.72 3.62 8.46
N ALA A 8 -3.99 3.24 8.67
CA ALA A 8 -4.80 3.79 9.75
C ALA A 8 -4.25 3.43 11.15
N ARG A 9 -3.81 2.18 11.34
CA ARG A 9 -3.19 1.70 12.59
C ARG A 9 -1.91 2.45 12.91
N GLN A 10 -1.05 2.68 11.92
CA GLN A 10 0.23 3.37 12.08
C GLN A 10 0.10 4.90 11.98
N ARG A 11 -1.12 5.44 11.76
CA ARG A 11 -1.40 6.86 11.47
C ARG A 11 -0.58 7.43 10.30
N VAL A 12 -0.23 6.60 9.34
CA VAL A 12 0.52 6.99 8.15
C VAL A 12 -0.43 7.62 7.14
N ARG A 13 -0.12 8.85 6.72
CA ARG A 13 -0.89 9.55 5.68
C ARG A 13 -0.48 9.07 4.27
N PRO A 14 -1.38 9.10 3.28
CA PRO A 14 -1.03 8.74 1.89
C PRO A 14 0.14 9.55 1.33
N SER A 15 0.24 10.84 1.67
CA SER A 15 1.36 11.70 1.27
C SER A 15 2.70 11.28 1.89
N GLU A 16 2.67 10.75 3.12
CA GLU A 16 3.87 10.26 3.79
C GLU A 16 4.33 8.93 3.19
N LEU A 17 3.38 8.01 2.97
CA LEU A 17 3.66 6.74 2.28
C LEU A 17 4.19 7.00 0.86
N ALA A 18 3.63 7.97 0.15
CA ALA A 18 4.09 8.37 -1.18
C ALA A 18 5.55 8.85 -1.17
N ARG A 19 5.94 9.67 -0.19
CA ARG A 19 7.34 10.11 -0.02
C ARG A 19 8.28 8.94 0.27
N LYS A 20 7.87 7.99 1.11
CA LYS A 20 8.67 6.80 1.42
C LYS A 20 8.81 5.85 0.23
N LEU A 21 7.80 5.79 -0.64
CA LEU A 21 7.81 4.99 -1.87
C LEU A 21 8.41 5.72 -3.07
N GLY A 22 8.74 7.01 -2.97
CA GLY A 22 9.20 7.81 -4.10
C GLY A 22 8.14 7.98 -5.20
N THR A 23 6.85 7.90 -4.86
CA THR A 23 5.73 7.94 -5.82
C THR A 23 4.78 9.12 -5.53
N SER A 24 3.76 9.33 -6.35
CA SER A 24 2.74 10.36 -6.09
C SER A 24 1.68 9.88 -5.07
N PRO A 25 1.06 10.79 -4.30
CA PRO A 25 -0.07 10.45 -3.42
C PRO A 25 -1.28 9.88 -4.18
N GLN A 26 -1.44 10.23 -5.46
CA GLN A 26 -2.48 9.67 -6.32
C GLN A 26 -2.23 8.18 -6.58
N ASP A 27 -0.98 7.76 -6.79
CA ASP A 27 -0.63 6.35 -6.95
C ASP A 27 -0.90 5.56 -5.67
N VAL A 28 -0.58 6.14 -4.50
CA VAL A 28 -0.90 5.54 -3.20
C VAL A 28 -2.41 5.38 -3.01
N ASN A 29 -3.21 6.38 -3.37
CA ASN A 29 -4.67 6.28 -3.32
C ASN A 29 -5.23 5.21 -4.30
N ARG A 30 -4.54 4.96 -5.41
CA ARG A 30 -4.86 3.86 -6.34
C ARG A 30 -4.51 2.49 -5.75
N LEU A 31 -3.44 2.38 -4.95
CA LEU A 31 -3.12 1.15 -4.21
C LEU A 31 -4.18 0.82 -3.14
N THR A 32 -4.80 1.82 -2.52
CA THR A 32 -5.88 1.61 -1.55
C THR A 32 -7.23 1.27 -2.19
N THR A 33 -7.40 1.61 -3.48
CA THR A 33 -8.64 1.43 -4.25
C THR A 33 -8.50 0.22 -5.18
N LEU A 34 -8.71 -0.98 -4.63
CA LEU A 34 -8.49 -2.31 -5.23
C LEU A 34 -9.33 -2.66 -6.48
N ARG A 35 -9.81 -1.68 -7.27
CA ARG A 35 -10.71 -1.93 -8.41
C ARG A 35 -10.02 -2.02 -9.77
N HIS A 36 -8.72 -1.77 -9.83
CA HIS A 36 -7.91 -1.98 -11.01
C HIS A 36 -6.70 -2.81 -10.63
N ALA A 37 -6.10 -3.51 -11.59
CA ALA A 37 -4.90 -4.32 -11.46
C ALA A 37 -3.67 -3.48 -11.07
N THR A 38 -3.73 -2.77 -9.94
CA THR A 38 -2.57 -2.22 -9.25
C THR A 38 -1.74 -3.42 -8.85
N LYS A 39 -0.74 -3.67 -9.70
CA LYS A 39 0.19 -4.79 -9.68
C LYS A 39 0.55 -5.11 -8.23
N ILE A 40 0.45 -6.39 -7.87
CA ILE A 40 0.79 -6.92 -6.54
C ILE A 40 2.08 -6.30 -6.00
N ASP A 41 3.05 -6.04 -6.88
CA ASP A 41 4.30 -5.32 -6.64
C ASP A 41 4.14 -3.99 -5.85
N GLY A 42 3.15 -3.17 -6.20
CA GLY A 42 2.92 -1.88 -5.55
C GLY A 42 2.34 -2.02 -4.13
N ILE A 43 1.52 -3.05 -3.91
CA ILE A 43 0.99 -3.37 -2.58
C ILE A 43 2.10 -3.98 -1.72
N ASP A 44 2.94 -4.85 -2.29
CA ASP A 44 4.07 -5.43 -1.58
C ASP A 44 5.09 -4.36 -1.15
N ALA A 45 5.48 -3.46 -2.06
CA ALA A 45 6.37 -2.34 -1.74
C ALA A 45 5.79 -1.43 -0.64
N ALA A 46 4.50 -1.12 -0.70
CA ALA A 46 3.83 -0.32 0.33
C ALA A 46 3.79 -1.04 1.69
N LEU A 47 3.55 -2.35 1.70
CA LEU A 47 3.58 -3.15 2.92
C LEU A 47 5.00 -3.25 3.48
N GLN A 48 6.02 -3.44 2.64
CA GLN A 48 7.42 -3.48 3.08
C GLN A 48 7.85 -2.19 3.77
N VAL A 49 7.47 -1.03 3.22
CA VAL A 49 7.71 0.29 3.85
C VAL A 49 7.03 0.42 5.22
N LEU A 50 5.90 -0.26 5.42
CA LEU A 50 5.18 -0.33 6.69
C LEU A 50 5.67 -1.48 7.59
N GLY A 51 6.74 -2.18 7.22
CA GLY A 51 7.31 -3.30 7.98
C GLY A 51 6.47 -4.59 7.92
N LYS A 52 5.66 -4.78 6.88
CA LYS A 52 4.81 -5.96 6.65
C LYS A 52 5.21 -6.66 5.35
N ARG A 53 4.91 -7.95 5.26
CA ARG A 53 5.10 -8.76 4.06
C ARG A 53 3.75 -9.21 3.55
N LEU A 54 3.54 -9.15 2.24
CA LEU A 54 2.35 -9.70 1.60
C LEU A 54 2.51 -11.23 1.47
N ASP A 55 1.58 -12.00 2.03
CA ASP A 55 1.48 -13.47 1.83
C ASP A 55 0.26 -13.75 0.94
N ILE A 56 0.48 -14.27 -0.26
CA ILE A 56 -0.59 -14.65 -1.19
C ILE A 56 -0.68 -16.17 -1.19
N ARG A 57 -1.83 -16.70 -0.79
CA ARG A 57 -2.17 -18.13 -0.92
C ARG A 57 -3.29 -18.29 -1.93
N ALA A 58 -3.02 -19.06 -2.98
CA ALA A 58 -4.07 -19.57 -3.86
C ALA A 58 -4.61 -20.87 -3.24
N VAL A 59 -5.92 -20.94 -3.05
CA VAL A 59 -6.66 -22.12 -2.61
C VAL A 59 -7.47 -22.70 -3.77
#